data_AF-A0A116NRH4-F1
#
_entry.id   AF-A0A116NRH4-F1
#
_cell.length_a   1.000
_cell.length_b   1.000
_cell.length_c   1.000
_cell.angle_alpha   90.00
_cell.angle_beta   90.00
_cell.angle_gamma   90.00
#
_symmetry.space_group_name_H-M   'P 1'
#
loop_
_entity.id
_entity.type
_entity.pdbx_description
1 polymer ?
#
loop_
_entity_poly.entity_id
_entity_poly.type
_entity_poly.pdbx_seq_one_letter_code
_entity_poly.pdbx_strand_id
1 'polypeptide(L)'
;MKKTLKKFALIAGLAATIGGTAVASAAVQYPGGGVWTYGAANGGAYSNYYHSSRYHSSTVVSRWTGASSKGSAQAGQTSRAWISTKRGEKAAFYYNY
;
A
#
# COMPACT_ATOMS: atom_id res chain seq x y z
N MET A 1 19.50 -22.95 -22.21
CA MET A 1 19.51 -22.03 -21.06
C MET A 1 18.16 -22.09 -20.35
N LYS A 2 18.07 -22.69 -19.17
CA LYS A 2 16.81 -22.83 -18.43
C LYS A 2 16.57 -21.52 -17.67
N LYS A 3 15.62 -20.68 -18.12
CA LYS A 3 15.21 -19.48 -17.40
C LYS A 3 14.45 -19.95 -16.15
N THR A 4 15.14 -20.01 -15.02
CA THR A 4 14.53 -20.34 -13.72
C THR A 4 13.61 -19.20 -13.33
N LEU A 5 12.34 -19.30 -13.70
CA LEU A 5 11.30 -18.40 -13.25
C LEU A 5 11.16 -18.61 -11.73
N LYS A 6 11.79 -17.74 -10.93
CA LYS A 6 11.58 -17.72 -9.49
C LYS A 6 10.10 -17.45 -9.26
N LYS A 7 9.36 -18.48 -8.87
CA LYS A 7 7.95 -18.40 -8.48
C LYS A 7 7.90 -17.50 -7.25
N PHE A 8 7.58 -16.22 -7.45
CA PHE A 8 7.28 -15.32 -6.35
C PHE A 8 5.96 -15.79 -5.75
N ALA A 9 6.03 -16.33 -4.53
CA ALA A 9 4.85 -16.69 -3.77
C ALA A 9 4.02 -15.42 -3.57
N LEU A 10 2.87 -15.35 -4.25
CA LEU A 10 1.89 -14.29 -4.10
C LEU A 10 1.26 -14.43 -2.71
N ILE A 11 1.85 -13.83 -1.68
CA ILE A 11 1.22 -13.76 -0.36
C ILE A 11 0.21 -12.61 -0.42
N ALA A 12 -1.07 -12.97 -0.33
CA ALA A 12 -2.19 -12.05 -0.40
C ALA A 12 -2.07 -10.94 0.66
N GLY A 13 -2.04 -9.69 0.18
CA GLY A 13 -1.92 -8.50 1.01
C GLY A 13 -3.06 -8.36 2.01
N LEU A 14 -2.73 -7.96 3.24
CA LEU A 14 -3.72 -7.60 4.25
C LEU A 14 -4.46 -6.34 3.80
N ALA A 15 -5.78 -6.45 3.65
CA ALA A 15 -6.64 -5.33 3.37
C ALA A 15 -6.93 -4.60 4.68
N ALA A 16 -6.32 -3.43 4.86
CA ALA A 16 -6.68 -2.54 5.96
C ALA A 16 -7.68 -1.48 5.46
N THR A 17 -8.65 -1.15 6.31
CA THR A 17 -9.64 -0.10 6.02
C THR A 17 -9.58 0.90 7.16
N ILE A 18 -9.33 2.16 6.85
CA ILE A 18 -9.44 3.25 7.82
C ILE A 18 -10.60 4.13 7.39
N GLY A 19 -11.51 4.40 8.31
CA GLY A 19 -12.56 5.40 8.17
C GLY A 19 -12.49 6.37 9.34
N GLY A 20 -12.39 7.66 9.07
CA GLY A 20 -12.38 8.66 10.14
C GLY A 20 -12.15 10.09 9.67
N THR A 21 -12.89 11.00 10.29
CA THR A 21 -12.91 12.46 10.13
C THR A 21 -11.53 13.12 10.19
N ALA A 22 -11.09 13.76 9.11
CA ALA A 22 -10.15 14.91 8.98
C ALA A 22 -8.84 15.01 9.82
N VAL A 23 -8.52 14.09 10.72
CA VAL A 23 -7.25 14.06 11.45
C VAL A 23 -6.31 13.13 10.69
N ALA A 24 -5.07 13.56 10.47
CA ALA A 24 -4.07 12.70 9.86
C ALA A 24 -3.98 11.39 10.67
N SER A 25 -4.37 10.27 10.07
CA SER A 25 -4.42 8.97 10.72
C SER A 25 -3.55 8.02 9.91
N ALA A 26 -2.44 7.59 10.49
CA ALA A 26 -1.49 6.68 9.86
C ALA A 26 -1.31 5.44 10.73
N ALA A 27 -1.40 4.27 10.12
CA ALA A 27 -1.07 3.00 10.74
C ALA A 27 0.26 2.48 10.18
N VAL A 28 0.99 1.75 11.01
CA VAL A 28 2.25 1.09 10.66
C VAL A 28 2.13 -0.39 10.99
N GLN A 29 2.56 -1.25 10.06
CA GLN A 29 2.60 -2.70 10.21
C GLN A 29 3.91 -3.25 9.62
N TYR A 30 4.31 -4.44 10.07
CA TYR A 30 5.57 -5.09 9.65
C TYR A 30 5.35 -6.43 8.92
N PRO A 31 4.53 -6.48 7.85
CA PRO A 31 4.22 -7.74 7.19
C PRO A 31 5.42 -8.25 6.40
N GLY A 32 5.69 -9.55 6.47
CA GLY A 32 6.64 -10.22 5.58
C GLY A 32 8.11 -9.92 5.77
N GLY A 33 8.48 -9.19 6.83
CA GLY A 33 9.81 -8.60 6.98
C GLY A 33 9.98 -7.27 6.24
N GLY A 34 8.90 -6.67 5.73
CA GLY A 34 8.84 -5.30 5.25
C GLY A 34 8.20 -4.35 6.24
N VAL A 35 8.09 -3.07 5.86
CA VAL A 35 7.43 -2.01 6.63
C VAL A 35 6.32 -1.41 5.77
N TRP A 36 5.09 -1.52 6.25
CA TRP A 36 3.91 -0.97 5.61
C TRP A 36 3.36 0.21 6.39
N THR A 37 3.23 1.36 5.74
CA THR A 37 2.61 2.56 6.31
C THR A 37 1.46 2.98 5.42
N TYR A 38 0.30 3.21 6.01
CA TYR A 38 -0.91 3.54 5.26
C TYR A 38 -1.84 4.41 6.09
N GLY A 39 -2.68 5.18 5.41
CA GLY A 39 -3.65 6.03 6.07
C GLY A 39 -3.98 7.29 5.30
N ALA A 40 -4.50 8.29 6.02
CA ALA A 40 -4.91 9.58 5.47
C ALA A 40 -3.94 10.68 5.90
N ALA A 41 -3.45 11.46 4.94
CA ALA A 41 -2.58 12.61 5.16
C ALA A 41 -2.72 13.63 4.02
N ASN A 42 -2.56 14.92 4.34
CA ASN A 42 -2.51 16.03 3.37
C ASN A 42 -3.68 16.06 2.36
N GLY A 43 -4.91 15.81 2.82
CA GLY A 43 -6.09 15.78 1.94
C GLY A 43 -6.15 14.58 1.00
N GLY A 44 -5.41 13.51 1.30
CA GLY A 44 -5.41 12.29 0.53
C GLY A 44 -5.26 11.05 1.39
N ALA A 45 -5.26 9.90 0.72
CA ALA A 45 -4.99 8.60 1.30
C ALA A 45 -3.76 7.98 0.63
N TYR A 46 -2.92 7.31 1.40
CA TYR A 46 -1.69 6.69 0.90
C TYR A 46 -1.51 5.26 1.40
N SER A 47 -0.77 4.48 0.61
CA SER A 47 -0.24 3.17 0.98
C SER A 47 1.21 3.11 0.52
N ASN A 48 2.14 3.00 1.47
CA ASN A 48 3.57 2.90 1.18
C ASN A 48 4.13 1.62 1.81
N TYR A 49 4.77 0.79 1.00
CA TYR A 49 5.37 -0.45 1.48
C TYR A 49 6.84 -0.53 1.10
N TYR A 50 7.70 -0.79 2.07
CA TYR A 50 9.12 -1.05 1.92
C TYR A 50 9.42 -2.52 2.15
N HIS A 51 10.24 -3.13 1.31
CA HIS A 51 10.79 -4.46 1.54
C HIS A 51 12.26 -4.52 1.11
N SER A 52 13.14 -4.97 2.01
CA SER A 52 14.60 -4.93 1.81
C SER A 52 15.11 -5.90 0.74
N SER A 53 14.50 -7.09 0.64
CA SER A 53 15.01 -8.19 -0.19
C SER A 53 14.11 -8.66 -1.34
N ARG A 54 12.91 -8.09 -1.52
CA ARG A 54 11.93 -8.55 -2.52
C ARG A 54 11.34 -7.41 -3.33
N TYR A 55 10.99 -7.72 -4.57
CA TYR A 55 10.11 -6.86 -5.36
C TYR A 55 8.73 -6.81 -4.71
N HIS A 56 8.13 -5.63 -4.65
CA HIS A 56 6.91 -5.43 -3.88
C HIS A 56 6.07 -4.30 -4.45
N SER A 57 4.84 -4.16 -3.96
CA SER A 57 3.92 -3.10 -4.38
C SER A 57 3.00 -2.65 -3.26
N SER A 58 2.43 -1.45 -3.44
CA SER A 58 1.41 -0.86 -2.59
C SER A 58 0.27 -0.32 -3.44
N THR A 59 -0.96 -0.40 -2.93
CA THR A 59 -2.15 0.13 -3.59
C THR A 59 -3.02 0.85 -2.58
N VAL A 60 -3.62 1.96 -3.00
CA VAL A 60 -4.69 2.64 -2.26
C VAL A 60 -5.89 2.80 -3.17
N VAL A 61 -7.09 2.58 -2.64
CA VAL A 61 -8.35 2.67 -3.38
C VAL A 61 -9.38 3.40 -2.54
N SER A 62 -9.95 4.47 -3.09
CA SER A 62 -11.13 5.12 -2.54
C SER A 62 -12.29 4.13 -2.53
N ARG A 63 -12.98 4.05 -1.39
CA ARG A 63 -14.23 3.29 -1.26
C ARG A 63 -15.45 4.11 -1.68
N TRP A 64 -15.29 5.41 -1.97
CA TRP A 64 -16.39 6.30 -2.36
C TRP A 64 -16.45 6.49 -3.87
N THR A 65 -15.30 6.80 -4.48
CA THR A 65 -15.21 7.13 -5.91
C THR A 65 -14.63 6.01 -6.75
N GLY A 66 -13.99 5.02 -6.10
CA GLY A 66 -13.22 3.99 -6.80
C GLY A 66 -11.86 4.47 -7.33
N ALA A 67 -11.51 5.76 -7.14
CA ALA A 67 -10.21 6.28 -7.50
C ALA A 67 -9.10 5.44 -6.84
N SER A 68 -8.08 5.07 -7.61
CA SER A 68 -7.03 4.20 -7.12
C SER A 68 -5.66 4.61 -7.63
N SER A 69 -4.63 4.24 -6.88
CA SER A 69 -3.23 4.40 -7.24
C SER A 69 -2.46 3.18 -6.79
N LYS A 70 -1.46 2.78 -7.58
CA LYS A 70 -0.57 1.65 -7.30
C LYS A 70 0.87 2.03 -7.59
N GLY A 71 1.75 1.72 -6.65
CA GLY A 71 3.20 1.81 -6.82
C GLY A 71 3.83 0.44 -6.71
N SER A 72 4.88 0.18 -7.49
CA SER A 72 5.72 -1.00 -7.32
C SER A 72 7.17 -0.58 -7.18
N ALA A 73 7.97 -1.37 -6.47
CA ALA A 73 9.36 -1.06 -6.20
C ALA A 73 10.21 -2.34 -6.14
N GLN A 74 11.47 -2.18 -6.53
CA GLN A 74 12.49 -3.22 -6.37
C GLN A 74 12.87 -3.38 -4.90
N ALA A 75 13.58 -4.47 -4.60
CA ALA A 75 14.15 -4.71 -3.28
C ALA A 75 14.99 -3.51 -2.79
N GLY A 76 14.82 -3.14 -1.52
CA GLY A 76 15.54 -2.03 -0.90
C GLY A 76 14.98 -0.64 -1.22
N GLN A 77 13.88 -0.55 -1.98
CA GLN A 77 13.16 0.69 -2.25
C GLN A 77 11.79 0.70 -1.57
N THR A 78 11.09 1.83 -1.61
CA THR A 78 9.72 1.96 -1.08
C THR A 78 8.74 2.13 -2.22
N SER A 79 7.78 1.22 -2.35
CA SER A 79 6.60 1.43 -3.18
C SER A 79 5.68 2.48 -2.57
N ARG A 80 5.15 3.40 -3.39
CA ARG A 80 4.31 4.51 -2.93
C ARG A 80 3.06 4.61 -3.78
N ALA A 81 1.91 4.75 -3.12
CA ALA A 81 0.62 4.98 -3.77
C ALA A 81 -0.12 6.08 -3.02
N TRP A 82 -0.72 7.01 -3.75
CA TRP A 82 -1.46 8.13 -3.18
C TRP A 82 -2.66 8.50 -4.06
N ILE A 83 -3.76 8.86 -3.43
CA ILE A 83 -4.95 9.44 -4.06
C ILE A 83 -5.41 10.66 -3.27
N SER A 84 -5.98 11.65 -3.96
CA SER A 84 -6.72 12.73 -3.32
C SER A 84 -8.04 12.17 -2.77
N THR A 85 -8.43 12.61 -1.57
CA THR A 85 -9.66 12.17 -0.91
C THR A 85 -10.41 13.36 -0.31
N LYS A 86 -11.73 13.24 -0.23
CA LYS A 86 -12.58 14.22 0.46
C LYS A 86 -12.56 13.97 1.98
N ARG A 87 -12.96 14.99 2.74
CA ARG A 87 -13.07 14.88 4.20
C ARG A 87 -14.04 13.75 4.57
N GLY A 88 -13.56 12.77 5.34
CA GLY A 88 -14.36 11.61 5.79
C GLY A 88 -14.43 10.46 4.78
N GLU A 89 -13.78 10.59 3.62
CA GLU A 89 -13.73 9.55 2.62
C GLU A 89 -12.95 8.33 3.12
N LYS A 90 -13.55 7.14 2.94
CA LYS A 90 -12.93 5.88 3.33
C LYS A 90 -12.04 5.38 2.20
N ALA A 91 -10.89 4.81 2.57
CA ALA A 91 -9.99 4.17 1.62
C ALA A 91 -9.63 2.76 2.10
N ALA A 92 -9.37 1.89 1.14
CA ALA A 92 -8.79 0.58 1.35
C ALA A 92 -7.33 0.60 0.92
N PHE A 93 -6.49 -0.05 1.73
CA PHE A 93 -5.05 -0.06 1.55
C PHE A 93 -4.58 -1.50 1.37
N TYR A 94 -3.64 -1.70 0.45
CA TYR A 94 -3.06 -3.00 0.14
C TYR A 94 -1.54 -2.89 -0.02
N TYR A 95 -0.85 -4.02 0.19
CA TYR A 95 0.55 -4.25 -0.16
C TYR A 95 0.73 -5.66 -0.76
N ASN A 96 1.89 -5.96 -1.35
CA ASN A 96 2.25 -7.29 -1.85
C ASN A 96 3.78 -7.44 -2.00
N TYR A 97 4.35 -8.65 -1.83
CA TYR A 97 5.79 -8.98 -1.97
C TYR A 97 6.07 -10.49 -2.14
#